data_AF-A0A3C1D0K0-F1
#
_entry.id   AF-A0A3C1D0K0-F1
#
_cell.length_a   1.000
_cell.length_b   1.000
_cell.length_c   1.000
_cell.angle_alpha   90.00
_cell.angle_beta   90.00
_cell.angle_gamma   90.00
#
_symmetry.space_group_name_H-M   'P 1'
#
loop_
_entity.id
_entity.type
_entity.pdbx_description
1 polymer ?
#
loop_
_entity_poly.entity_id
_entity_poly.type
_entity_poly.pdbx_seq_one_letter_code
_entity_poly.pdbx_strand_id
1 'polypeptide(L)'
;MPSTATIFAIQTESHQGGKMAHQLTTRNAREPELISIREAAKMLNVSTRTVNRLCLEGRVKAVRVGYQWRINRRALREYAGLD
;
A
#
# COMPACT_ATOMS: atom_id res chain seq x y z
N MET A 1 -44.40 16.04 18.99
CA MET A 1 -42.97 16.17 19.35
C MET A 1 -42.58 15.02 20.27
N PRO A 2 -41.95 13.97 19.74
CA PRO A 2 -40.80 13.32 20.37
C PRO A 2 -39.58 13.49 19.43
N SER A 3 -38.55 14.20 19.86
CA SER A 3 -37.38 13.72 20.61
C SER A 3 -36.40 12.91 19.73
N THR A 4 -35.42 13.67 19.23
CA THR A 4 -34.03 13.33 18.91
C THR A 4 -33.64 11.85 19.11
N ALA A 5 -33.45 11.14 18.00
CA ALA A 5 -32.61 9.96 17.95
C ALA A 5 -31.81 10.00 16.64
N THR A 6 -30.64 10.61 16.71
CA THR A 6 -29.56 10.48 15.74
C THR A 6 -29.12 9.01 15.69
N ILE A 7 -29.49 8.31 14.63
CA ILE A 7 -28.81 7.06 14.24
C ILE A 7 -28.29 7.29 12.83
N PHE A 8 -27.07 7.82 12.77
CA PHE A 8 -26.30 7.93 11.55
C PHE A 8 -25.87 6.51 11.17
N ALA A 9 -26.48 5.98 10.13
CA ALA A 9 -26.06 4.74 9.50
C ALA A 9 -24.60 4.91 9.05
N ILE A 10 -23.67 4.29 9.78
CA ILE A 10 -22.29 4.14 9.32
C ILE A 10 -22.33 3.04 8.25
N GLN A 11 -22.72 3.44 7.05
CA GLN A 11 -22.50 2.67 5.84
C GLN A 11 -20.99 2.41 5.77
N THR A 12 -20.58 1.17 5.95
CA THR A 12 -19.22 0.70 5.69
C THR A 12 -18.89 0.93 4.22
N GLU A 13 -18.30 2.08 3.94
CA GLU A 13 -17.70 2.41 2.66
C GLU A 13 -16.50 1.49 2.45
N SER A 14 -16.80 0.41 1.72
CA SER A 14 -15.83 -0.49 1.14
C SER A 14 -14.90 0.31 0.22
N HIS A 15 -13.78 0.79 0.77
CA HIS A 15 -12.70 1.42 0.02
C HIS A 15 -11.92 0.34 -0.77
N GLN A 16 -12.61 -0.32 -1.71
CA GLN A 16 -12.02 -1.20 -2.71
C GLN A 16 -11.79 -0.43 -4.02
N GLY A 17 -11.17 0.74 -3.88
CA GLY A 17 -10.59 1.47 -5.01
C GLY A 17 -9.24 0.86 -5.36
N GLY A 18 -9.16 0.21 -6.52
CA GLY A 18 -7.91 -0.22 -7.12
C GLY A 18 -7.92 -1.65 -7.65
N LYS A 19 -8.78 -1.92 -8.63
CA LYS A 19 -8.53 -3.00 -9.59
C LYS A 19 -7.27 -2.63 -10.38
N MET A 20 -6.12 -3.12 -9.92
CA MET A 20 -4.83 -2.93 -10.59
C MET A 20 -4.71 -3.94 -11.73
N ALA A 21 -5.34 -3.63 -12.85
CA ALA A 21 -4.97 -4.21 -14.13
C ALA A 21 -3.72 -3.48 -14.64
N HIS A 22 -2.56 -4.13 -14.55
CA HIS A 22 -1.50 -4.25 -15.58
C HIS A 22 -0.32 -5.00 -14.91
N GLN A 23 0.26 -6.07 -15.43
CA GLN A 23 0.49 -6.30 -16.85
C GLN A 23 0.89 -7.75 -17.14
N LEU A 24 0.29 -8.29 -18.20
CA LEU A 24 0.90 -9.28 -19.08
C LEU A 24 2.18 -8.69 -19.69
N THR A 25 3.36 -9.19 -19.35
CA THR A 25 4.46 -9.42 -20.33
C THR A 25 5.70 -10.03 -19.66
N THR A 26 6.18 -11.08 -20.32
CA THR A 26 7.46 -11.80 -20.14
C THR A 26 7.52 -12.85 -19.05
N ARG A 27 7.74 -14.07 -19.52
CA ARG A 27 7.89 -15.34 -18.79
C ARG A 27 9.09 -15.29 -17.83
N ASN A 28 8.95 -14.69 -16.67
CA ASN A 28 9.82 -15.00 -15.55
C ASN A 28 8.99 -15.06 -14.28
N ALA A 29 8.96 -16.21 -13.63
CA ALA A 29 8.24 -16.48 -12.39
C ALA A 29 8.90 -15.78 -11.18
N ARG A 30 9.38 -14.56 -11.37
CA ARG A 30 10.01 -13.72 -10.36
C ARG A 30 8.95 -12.76 -9.83
N GLU A 31 8.84 -12.71 -8.50
CA GLU A 31 7.94 -11.80 -7.80
C GLU A 31 7.96 -10.38 -8.39
N PRO A 32 6.81 -9.68 -8.40
CA PRO A 32 6.75 -8.31 -8.89
C PRO A 32 7.77 -7.44 -8.15
N GLU A 33 8.66 -6.81 -8.92
CA GLU A 33 9.76 -5.98 -8.39
C GLU A 33 9.25 -4.74 -7.66
N LEU A 34 8.08 -4.25 -8.06
CA LEU A 34 7.40 -3.10 -7.46
C LEU A 34 6.13 -3.53 -6.74
N ILE A 35 6.00 -3.14 -5.48
CA ILE A 35 4.86 -3.44 -4.62
C ILE A 35 4.15 -2.18 -4.15
N SER A 36 2.91 -2.33 -3.76
CA SER A 36 2.11 -1.26 -3.17
C SER A 36 2.48 -1.00 -1.70
N ILE A 37 2.08 0.16 -1.17
CA ILE A 37 2.17 0.47 0.27
C ILE A 37 1.52 -0.62 1.14
N ARG A 38 0.37 -1.14 0.71
CA ARG A 38 -0.38 -2.14 1.48
C ARG A 38 0.41 -3.45 1.58
N GLU A 39 1.06 -3.87 0.51
CA GLU A 39 1.91 -5.08 0.51
C GLU A 39 3.17 -4.87 1.33
N ALA A 40 3.84 -3.72 1.19
CA ALA A 40 5.00 -3.37 2.01
C ALA A 40 4.66 -3.32 3.51
N ALA A 41 3.49 -2.79 3.86
CA ALA A 41 3.00 -2.74 5.23
C ALA A 41 2.81 -4.16 5.82
N LYS A 42 2.29 -5.09 5.02
CA LYS A 42 2.15 -6.50 5.43
C LYS A 42 3.51 -7.18 5.61
N MET A 43 4.48 -6.93 4.73
CA MET A 43 5.82 -7.53 4.84
C MET A 43 6.57 -7.07 6.09
N LEU A 44 6.50 -5.78 6.40
CA LEU A 44 7.15 -5.21 7.57
C LEU A 44 6.32 -5.35 8.85
N ASN A 45 5.09 -5.85 8.75
CA ASN A 45 4.10 -5.88 9.84
C ASN A 45 3.92 -4.50 10.53
N VAL A 46 3.80 -3.44 9.72
CA VAL A 46 3.58 -2.06 10.19
C VAL A 46 2.36 -1.43 9.53
N SER A 47 1.92 -0.28 10.04
CA SER A 47 0.84 0.47 9.41
C SER A 47 1.22 1.03 8.03
N THR A 48 0.23 1.16 7.14
CA THR A 48 0.40 1.84 5.84
C THR A 48 0.87 3.30 5.99
N ARG A 49 0.48 3.97 7.10
CA ARG A 49 0.95 5.31 7.46
C ARG A 49 2.45 5.33 7.70
N THR A 50 2.99 4.33 8.40
CA THR A 50 4.43 4.18 8.63
C THR A 50 5.16 4.04 7.31
N VAL A 51 4.67 3.17 6.42
CA VAL A 51 5.29 2.97 5.09
C VAL A 51 5.24 4.25 4.25
N ASN A 52 4.12 4.97 4.24
CA ASN A 52 4.02 6.25 3.53
C ASN A 52 5.05 7.26 4.05
N ARG A 53 5.22 7.37 5.37
CA ARG A 53 6.25 8.21 5.98
C ARG A 53 7.66 7.76 5.56
N LEU A 54 7.95 6.46 5.55
CA LEU A 54 9.25 5.94 5.09
C LEU A 54 9.54 6.30 3.62
N CYS A 55 8.52 6.25 2.76
CA CYS A 55 8.64 6.69 1.37
C CYS A 55 8.87 8.21 1.26
N LEU A 56 8.16 9.00 2.07
CA LEU A 56 8.29 10.46 2.09
C LEU A 56 9.68 10.91 2.59
N GLU A 57 10.19 10.23 3.61
CA GLU A 57 11.53 10.45 4.18
C GLU A 57 12.65 9.90 3.30
N GLY A 58 12.33 9.17 2.22
CA GLY A 58 13.32 8.57 1.32
C GLY A 58 14.12 7.41 1.93
N ARG A 59 13.66 6.85 3.06
CA ARG A 59 14.34 5.73 3.75
C ARG A 59 14.28 4.43 2.98
N VAL A 60 13.29 4.29 2.09
CA VAL A 60 13.12 3.13 1.22
C VAL A 60 13.03 3.62 -0.22
N LYS A 61 13.68 2.91 -1.15
CA LYS A 61 13.60 3.21 -2.59
C LYS A 61 12.17 2.99 -3.09
N ALA A 62 11.47 4.09 -3.31
CA ALA A 62 10.11 4.11 -3.83
C ALA A 62 9.94 5.21 -4.87
N VAL A 63 9.06 4.96 -5.84
CA VAL A 63 8.70 5.91 -6.89
C VAL A 63 7.21 6.21 -6.78
N ARG A 64 6.86 7.48 -6.94
CA ARG A 64 5.46 7.90 -7.01
C ARG A 64 4.98 7.84 -8.45
N VAL A 65 3.99 6.99 -8.71
CA VAL A 65 3.33 6.84 -10.00
C VAL A 65 1.90 7.39 -9.86
N GLY A 66 1.69 8.61 -10.35
CA GLY A 66 0.45 9.37 -10.14
C GLY A 66 0.16 9.59 -8.65
N TYR A 67 -0.95 9.05 -8.16
CA TYR A 67 -1.35 9.12 -6.74
C TYR A 67 -0.91 7.92 -5.90
N GLN A 68 -0.17 6.98 -6.48
CA GLN A 68 0.24 5.76 -5.80
C GLN A 68 1.75 5.66 -5.64
N TRP A 69 2.16 5.09 -4.50
CA TRP A 69 3.55 4.71 -4.27
C TRP A 69 3.82 3.30 -4.79
N ARG A 70 4.92 3.15 -5.52
CA ARG A 70 5.48 1.89 -5.97
C ARG A 70 6.83 1.70 -5.30
N ILE A 71 6.92 0.71 -4.45
CA ILE A 71 8.08 0.46 -3.59
C ILE A 71 8.87 -0.70 -4.20
N ASN A 72 10.18 -0.56 -4.30
CA ASN A 72 11.01 -1.67 -4.76
C ASN A 72 11.08 -2.74 -3.66
N ARG A 73 10.64 -3.96 -3.97
CA ARG A 73 10.57 -5.08 -3.00
C ARG A 73 11.94 -5.42 -2.44
N ARG A 74 12.99 -5.46 -3.28
CA ARG A 74 14.35 -5.79 -2.85
C ARG A 74 14.90 -4.74 -1.88
N ALA A 75 14.74 -3.46 -2.22
CA ALA A 75 15.19 -2.37 -1.34
C ALA A 75 14.43 -2.35 0.01
N LEU A 76 13.15 -2.76 0.02
CA LEU A 76 12.39 -2.91 1.26
C LEU A 76 12.95 -4.04 2.14
N ARG A 77 13.33 -5.18 1.54
CA ARG A 77 13.97 -6.30 2.28
C ARG A 77 15.35 -5.92 2.79
N GLU A 78 16.16 -5.25 1.97
CA GLU A 78 17.46 -4.72 2.36
C GLU A 78 17.33 -3.75 3.55
N TYR A 79 16.34 -2.84 3.50
CA TYR A 79 16.04 -1.95 4.63
C TYR A 79 15.63 -2.71 5.91
N ALA A 80 14.93 -3.83 5.77
CA ALA A 80 14.53 -4.68 6.89
C ALA A 80 15.63 -5.61 7.41
N GLY A 81 16.79 -5.67 6.73
CA GLY A 81 17.87 -6.60 7.05
C GLY A 81 17.54 -8.07 6.73
N LEU A 82 16.65 -8.31 5.74
CA LEU A 82 16.18 -9.63 5.32
C LEU A 82 16.88 -10.16 4.05
N ASP A 83 17.93 -9.46 3.56
CA ASP A 83 18.69 -9.76 2.33
C ASP A 83 20.19 -9.69 2.64
#